data_AF-A0A7C3V588-F1
#
_entry.id   AF-A0A7C3V588-F1
#
_cell.length_a   1.000
_cell.length_b   1.000
_cell.length_c   1.000
_cell.angle_alpha   90.00
_cell.angle_beta   90.00
_cell.angle_gamma   90.00
#
_symmetry.space_group_name_H-M   'P 1'
#
loop_
_entity.id
_entity.type
_entity.pdbx_description
1 polymer ?
#
loop_
_entity_poly.entity_id
_entity_poly.type
_entity_poly.pdbx_seq_one_letter_code
_entity_poly.pdbx_strand_id
1 'polypeptide(L)' 'MPIRYLAQELYRLTQKVEELEKRLAALGPAPSAERGALEIELLKAKKERDHLRAVLESKKEKPMI' A
#
# COMPACT_ATOMS: atom_id res chain seq x y z
N MET A 1 -9.79 -14.30 -5.72
CA MET A 1 -8.77 -13.72 -6.63
C MET A 1 -7.65 -14.73 -6.88
N PRO A 2 -7.20 -14.87 -8.13
CA PRO A 2 -6.00 -15.65 -8.45
C PRO A 2 -4.75 -15.00 -7.83
N ILE A 3 -3.78 -15.81 -7.41
CA ILE A 3 -2.53 -15.37 -6.75
C ILE A 3 -1.78 -14.33 -7.60
N ARG A 4 -1.80 -14.47 -8.93
CA ARG A 4 -1.19 -13.51 -9.87
C ARG A 4 -1.79 -12.12 -9.76
N TYR A 5 -3.11 -12.02 -9.59
CA TYR A 5 -3.79 -10.74 -9.43
C TYR A 5 -3.42 -10.08 -8.10
N LEU A 6 -3.37 -10.86 -7.01
CA LEU A 6 -2.90 -10.38 -5.70
C LEU A 6 -1.48 -9.82 -5.76
N ALA A 7 -0.56 -10.50 -6.46
CA ALA A 7 0.80 -10.03 -6.63
C ALA A 7 0.88 -8.72 -7.43
N GLN A 8 0.10 -8.61 -8.52
CA GLN A 8 0.05 -7.39 -9.33
C GLN A 8 -0.53 -6.21 -8.55
N GLU A 9 -1.59 -6.45 -7.78
CA GLU A 9 -2.23 -5.40 -6.99
C GLU A 9 -1.33 -4.96 -5.82
N LEU A 10 -0.64 -5.91 -5.20
CA LEU A 10 0.36 -5.60 -4.18
C LEU A 10 1.51 -4.76 -4.74
N TYR A 11 1.97 -5.05 -5.96
CA TYR A 11 2.97 -4.23 -6.63
C TYR A 11 2.47 -2.78 -6.86
N ARG A 12 1.24 -2.62 -7.37
CA ARG A 12 0.63 -1.30 -7.58
C ARG A 12 0.51 -0.50 -6.28
N LEU A 13 0.04 -1.13 -5.21
CA LEU A 13 -0.06 -0.48 -3.90
C LEU A 13 1.30 -0.11 -3.33
N THR A 14 2.32 -0.92 -3.57
CA THR A 14 3.70 -0.61 -3.16
C THR A 14 4.20 0.64 -3.88
N GLN A 15 4.05 0.70 -5.21
CA GLN A 15 4.42 1.90 -5.98
C GLN A 15 3.64 3.15 -5.53
N LYS A 16 2.33 3.00 -5.24
CA LYS A 16 1.49 4.09 -4.74
C LYS A 16 1.99 4.62 -3.39
N VAL A 17 2.35 3.73 -2.47
CA VAL A 17 2.92 4.13 -1.17
C VAL A 17 4.22 4.91 -1.37
N GLU A 18 5.13 4.43 -2.21
CA GLU A 18 6.40 5.11 -2.49
C GLU A 18 6.18 6.50 -3.10
N GLU A 19 5.22 6.63 -4.02
CA GLU A 19 4.89 7.91 -4.65
C GLU A 19 4.31 8.90 -3.64
N LEU A 20 3.39 8.45 -2.78
CA LEU A 20 2.80 9.27 -1.72
C LEU A 20 3.85 9.71 -0.69
N GLU A 21 4.80 8.83 -0.34
CA GLU A 21 5.93 9.17 0.53
C GLU A 21 6.85 10.22 -0.10
N LYS A 22 7.17 10.09 -1.39
CA LYS A 22 7.96 11.10 -2.12
C LYS A 22 7.25 12.45 -2.17
N ARG A 23 5.93 12.47 -2.42
CA ARG A 23 5.14 13.70 -2.43
C ARG A 23 5.09 14.36 -1.04
N LEU A 24 4.91 13.56 0.02
CA LEU A 24 4.95 14.06 1.40
C LEU A 24 6.33 14.61 1.78
N ALA A 25 7.41 13.97 1.34
CA ALA A 25 8.76 14.46 1.55
C ALA A 25 8.99 15.79 0.82
N ALA A 26 8.49 15.93 -0.41
CA ALA A 26 8.61 17.15 -1.21
C ALA A 26 7.86 18.35 -0.61
N LEU A 27 6.72 18.12 0.06
CA LEU A 27 5.96 19.18 0.74
C LEU A 27 6.68 19.75 1.98
N GLY A 28 7.69 19.05 2.50
CA GLY A 28 8.37 19.43 3.74
C GLY A 28 7.48 19.27 4.98
N PRO A 29 8.04 19.46 6.20
CA PRO A 29 7.38 19.13 7.46
C PRO A 29 6.25 20.10 7.87
N ALA A 30 6.03 21.18 7.13
CA ALA A 30 5.03 22.17 7.47
C ALA A 30 3.61 21.57 7.37
N PRO A 31 2.74 21.79 8.37
CA PRO A 31 1.36 21.34 8.30
C PRO A 31 0.61 22.10 7.20
N SER A 32 0.02 21.36 6.28
CA SER A 32 -0.85 21.88 5.22
C SER A 32 -2.04 20.95 5.00
N ALA A 33 -3.14 21.50 4.48
CA ALA A 33 -4.31 20.68 4.15
C ALA A 33 -3.97 19.57 3.13
N GLU A 34 -3.10 19.89 2.17
CA GLU A 34 -2.59 18.94 1.18
C GLU A 34 -1.76 17.83 1.83
N ARG A 35 -0.87 18.18 2.76
CA ARG A 35 -0.08 17.21 3.54
C ARG A 35 -1.00 16.27 4.33
N GLY A 36 -2.00 16.82 5.02
CA GLY A 36 -2.97 16.01 5.78
C GLY A 36 -3.75 15.04 4.87
N ALA A 37 -4.18 15.49 3.69
CA ALA A 37 -4.84 14.64 2.71
C ALA A 37 -3.92 13.50 2.22
N LEU A 38 -2.66 13.80 1.91
CA LEU A 38 -1.67 12.81 1.49
C LEU A 38 -1.31 11.82 2.60
N GLU A 39 -1.21 12.26 3.87
CA GLU A 39 -0.98 11.37 5.02
C GLU A 39 -2.14 10.40 5.21
N ILE A 40 -3.38 10.86 5.05
CA ILE A 40 -4.58 10.01 5.09
C ILE A 40 -4.56 8.99 3.94
N GLU A 41 -4.22 9.42 2.73
CA GLU A 41 -4.15 8.53 1.58
C GLU A 41 -3.03 7.49 1.73
N LEU A 42 -1.87 7.92 2.24
CA LEU A 42 -0.75 7.04 2.54
C LEU A 42 -1.13 5.98 3.58
N LEU A 43 -1.82 6.38 4.65
CA LEU A 43 -2.29 5.45 5.67
C LEU A 43 -3.24 4.39 5.08
N LYS A 44 -4.17 4.80 4.21
CA LYS A 44 -5.09 3.88 3.52
C LYS A 44 -4.33 2.92 2.61
N ALA A 45 -3.40 3.43 1.80
CA ALA A 45 -2.61 2.61 0.87
C ALA A 45 -1.73 1.60 1.63
N LYS A 46 -1.12 1.99 2.76
CA LYS A 46 -0.36 1.08 3.62
C LYS A 46 -1.24 -0.02 4.21
N LYS A 47 -2.41 0.33 4.74
CA LYS A 47 -3.36 -0.67 5.28
C LYS A 47 -3.79 -1.68 4.22
N GLU A 48 -4.12 -1.22 3.02
CA GLU A 48 -4.53 -2.11 1.92
C GLU A 48 -3.38 -3.03 1.48
N ARG A 49 -2.17 -2.48 1.34
CA ARG A 49 -0.96 -3.26 1.02
C ARG A 49 -0.73 -4.35 2.06
N ASP A 50 -0.80 -4.00 3.34
CA ASP A 50 -0.52 -4.92 4.44
C ASP A 50 -1.61 -6.01 4.52
N HIS A 51 -2.87 -5.66 4.24
CA HIS A 51 -3.95 -6.62 4.10
C HIS A 51 -3.70 -7.60 2.95
N LEU A 52 -3.37 -7.12 1.74
CA LEU A 52 -3.07 -7.99 0.61
C LEU A 52 -1.86 -8.87 0.85
N ARG A 53 -0.82 -8.39 1.55
CA ARG A 53 0.31 -9.23 1.98
C ARG A 53 -0.16 -10.35 2.90
N ALA A 54 -0.96 -10.04 3.92
CA ALA A 54 -1.48 -11.06 4.83
C ALA A 54 -2.33 -12.12 4.10
N VAL A 55 -3.16 -11.70 3.15
CA VAL A 55 -3.96 -12.60 2.31
C VAL A 55 -3.07 -13.47 1.41
N LEU A 56 -2.02 -12.90 0.83
CA LEU A 56 -1.09 -13.63 -0.02
C LEU A 56 -0.30 -14.67 0.79
N GLU A 57 0.20 -14.31 1.97
CA GLU A 57 0.92 -15.24 2.86
C GLU A 57 -0.01 -16.36 3.34
N SER A 58 -1.23 -16.04 3.76
CA SER A 58 -2.24 -17.05 4.16
C SER A 58 -2.56 -18.05 3.03
N LYS A 59 -2.45 -17.62 1.76
CA LYS A 59 -2.64 -18.48 0.59
C LYS A 59 -1.41 -19.30 0.22
N LYS A 60 -0.22 -18.90 0.64
CA LYS A 60 1.01 -19.70 0.49
C LYS A 60 1.10 -20.80 1.55
N GLU A 61 0.67 -20.51 2.79
CA GLU A 61 0.73 -21.46 3.91
C GLU A 61 -0.29 -22.60 3.84
N LYS A 62 -1.39 -22.42 3.09
CA LYS A 62 -2.24 -23.53 2.66
C LYS A 62 -1.81 -23.96 1.25
N PRO A 63 -0.86 -24.89 1.09
CA PRO A 63 -0.86 -25.68 -0.13
C PRO A 63 -2.22 -26.37 -0.18
N MET A 64 -2.97 -26.17 -1.26
CA MET A 64 -4.05 -27.09 -1.61
C MET A 64 -3.39 -28.46 -1.78
N ILE A 65 -3.44 -29.28 -0.73
CA ILE A 65 -3.29 -30.73 -0.81
C ILE A 65 -4.67 -31.27 -1.14
#